data_AF-R1CQA1-F1
#
_entry.id   AF-R1CQA1-F1
#
_cell.length_a   1.000
_cell.length_b   1.000
_cell.length_c   1.000
_cell.angle_alpha   90.00
_cell.angle_beta   90.00
_cell.angle_gamma   90.00
#
_symmetry.space_group_name_H-M   'P 1'
#
loop_
_entity.id
_entity.type
_entity.pdbx_description
1 polymer ?
#
loop_
_entity_poly.entity_id
_entity_poly.type
_entity_poly.pdbx_seq_one_letter_code
_entity_poly.pdbx_strand_id
1 'polypeptide(L)'
;MQAHRQETGVQKNGCMAMANVCSDTDAAGFARIQRAADAGGIEVAVAALQAHPQVADVQQYGCLALVNVCFGSDAAAFARKQRAADAGGIELVVAAMLAHPQVAGVQENGCWALFNVCSGTDAAARARRQRAVTAGATEAAAGAMRAHPGDAAAQRQGQNLRDLLA
;
A
#
# COMPACT_ATOMS: atom_id res chain seq x y z
N MET A 1 21.83 14.85 -8.75
CA MET A 1 21.38 14.03 -7.59
C MET A 1 20.66 12.77 -8.07
N GLN A 2 21.33 11.94 -8.88
CA GLN A 2 20.72 10.77 -9.56
C GLN A 2 21.31 9.42 -9.12
N ALA A 3 22.35 9.41 -8.29
CA ALA A 3 23.11 8.20 -7.97
C ALA A 3 22.67 7.43 -6.71
N HIS A 4 21.84 8.01 -5.84
CA HIS A 4 21.40 7.35 -4.58
C HIS A 4 20.05 6.65 -4.67
N ARG A 5 19.40 6.66 -5.85
CA ARG A 5 18.04 6.14 -6.04
C ARG A 5 17.97 4.60 -6.11
N GLN A 6 19.10 3.89 -6.06
CA GLN A 6 19.19 2.44 -6.28
C GLN A 6 19.76 1.67 -5.07
N GLU A 7 20.15 2.37 -3.99
CA GLU A 7 20.59 1.69 -2.78
C GLU A 7 19.38 1.22 -1.97
N THR A 8 19.23 -0.10 -1.87
CA THR A 8 18.19 -0.78 -1.09
C THR A 8 18.07 -0.21 0.33
N GLY A 9 19.19 0.20 0.93
CA GLY A 9 19.23 0.83 2.26
C GLY A 9 18.53 2.20 2.32
N VAL A 10 18.75 3.07 1.34
CA VAL A 10 18.15 4.42 1.30
C VAL A 10 16.64 4.33 1.06
N GLN A 11 16.19 3.46 0.17
CA GLN A 11 14.77 3.29 -0.10
C GLN A 11 14.03 2.55 1.03
N LYS A 12 14.63 1.51 1.62
CA LYS A 12 14.10 0.84 2.83
C LYS A 12 13.95 1.83 3.98
N ASN A 13 14.99 2.63 4.26
CA ASN A 13 14.96 3.63 5.32
C ASN A 13 13.94 4.73 5.04
N GLY A 14 13.78 5.13 3.77
CA GLY A 14 12.75 6.08 3.34
C GLY A 14 11.33 5.56 3.59
N CYS A 15 11.02 4.34 3.16
CA CYS A 15 9.70 3.71 3.38
C CYS A 15 9.42 3.48 4.87
N MET A 16 10.42 3.04 5.64
CA MET A 16 10.30 2.85 7.09
C MET A 16 10.12 4.17 7.84
N ALA A 17 10.87 5.22 7.48
CA ALA A 17 10.70 6.55 8.06
C ALA A 17 9.31 7.12 7.74
N MET A 18 8.83 6.96 6.51
CA MET A 18 7.49 7.35 6.08
C MET A 18 6.40 6.60 6.86
N ALA A 19 6.55 5.29 7.03
CA ALA A 19 5.64 4.48 7.82
C ALA A 19 5.55 5.00 9.27
N ASN A 20 6.70 5.29 9.89
CA ASN A 20 6.76 5.77 11.27
C ASN A 20 6.22 7.20 11.43
N VAL A 21 6.43 8.08 10.45
CA VAL A 21 5.95 9.48 10.54
C VAL A 21 4.43 9.58 10.40
N CYS A 22 3.82 8.63 9.67
CA CYS A 22 2.41 8.63 9.33
C CYS A 22 1.56 7.64 10.14
N SER A 23 2.07 7.09 11.26
CA SER A 23 1.38 6.08 12.06
C SER A 23 0.29 6.63 12.99
N ASP A 24 0.31 7.94 13.28
CA ASP A 24 -0.62 8.55 14.22
C ASP A 24 -1.88 9.08 13.51
N THR A 25 -3.03 8.90 14.16
CA THR A 25 -4.36 9.24 13.63
C THR A 25 -4.98 10.50 14.26
N ASP A 26 -4.18 11.29 14.97
CA ASP A 26 -4.60 12.59 15.51
C ASP A 26 -4.56 13.69 14.42
N ALA A 27 -5.09 14.88 14.74
CA ALA A 27 -5.08 16.01 13.78
C ALA A 27 -3.66 16.37 13.30
N ALA A 28 -2.66 16.22 14.17
CA ALA A 28 -1.25 16.40 13.81
C ALA A 28 -0.73 15.28 12.89
N GLY A 29 -1.24 14.06 13.04
CA GLY A 29 -1.01 12.89 12.21
C GLY A 29 -1.55 13.08 10.79
N PHE A 30 -2.80 13.55 10.65
CA PHE A 30 -3.35 13.88 9.32
C PHE A 30 -2.55 14.98 8.62
N ALA A 31 -2.11 16.00 9.34
CA ALA A 31 -1.23 17.04 8.78
C ALA A 31 0.15 16.49 8.37
N ARG A 32 0.72 15.54 9.12
CA ARG A 32 1.97 14.85 8.75
C ARG A 32 1.79 14.01 7.50
N ILE A 33 0.71 13.24 7.42
CA ILE A 33 0.36 12.42 6.26
C ILE A 33 0.25 13.31 5.01
N GLN A 34 -0.44 14.45 5.11
CA GLN A 34 -0.59 15.36 3.98
C GLN A 34 0.75 15.95 3.55
N ARG A 35 1.58 16.43 4.50
CA ARG A 35 2.94 16.91 4.20
C ARG A 35 3.81 15.84 3.54
N ALA A 36 3.70 14.60 4.00
CA ALA A 36 4.45 13.47 3.46
C ALA A 36 4.02 13.16 2.02
N ALA A 37 2.72 13.24 1.72
CA ALA A 37 2.21 13.13 0.35
C ALA A 37 2.65 14.30 -0.54
N ASP A 38 2.63 15.52 -0.02
CA ASP A 38 3.06 16.72 -0.76
C ASP A 38 4.57 16.71 -1.03
N ALA A 39 5.35 16.08 -0.15
CA ALA A 39 6.79 15.85 -0.32
C ALA A 39 7.12 14.67 -1.28
N GLY A 40 6.12 14.06 -1.92
CA GLY A 40 6.30 12.97 -2.87
C GLY A 40 6.40 11.57 -2.25
N GLY A 41 5.91 11.39 -1.02
CA GLY A 41 6.01 10.13 -0.30
C GLY A 41 5.30 8.95 -0.99
N ILE A 42 4.23 9.23 -1.76
CA ILE A 42 3.53 8.22 -2.57
C ILE A 42 4.45 7.71 -3.68
N GLU A 43 5.06 8.63 -4.42
CA GLU A 43 5.95 8.33 -5.55
C GLU A 43 7.21 7.61 -5.08
N VAL A 44 7.74 7.96 -3.90
CA VAL A 44 8.87 7.26 -3.28
C VAL A 44 8.50 5.83 -2.93
N ALA A 45 7.35 5.60 -2.30
CA ALA A 45 6.90 4.26 -1.94
C ALA A 45 6.69 3.38 -3.19
N VAL A 46 6.00 3.92 -4.20
CA VAL A 46 5.78 3.25 -5.49
C VAL A 46 7.10 2.93 -6.19
N ALA A 47 8.03 3.91 -6.25
CA ALA A 47 9.33 3.69 -6.86
C ALA A 47 10.14 2.61 -6.13
N ALA A 48 10.02 2.52 -4.80
CA ALA A 48 10.70 1.49 -4.03
C ALA A 48 10.13 0.09 -4.30
N LEU A 49 8.79 -0.04 -4.35
CA LEU A 49 8.14 -1.29 -4.73
C LEU A 49 8.59 -1.76 -6.11
N GLN A 50 8.67 -0.83 -7.06
CA GLN A 50 9.09 -1.11 -8.44
C GLN A 50 10.58 -1.45 -8.57
N ALA A 51 11.45 -0.75 -7.84
CA ALA A 51 12.90 -0.93 -7.97
C ALA A 51 13.42 -2.21 -7.31
N HIS A 52 12.75 -2.69 -6.26
CA HIS A 52 13.22 -3.83 -5.48
C HIS A 52 12.16 -4.92 -5.28
N PRO A 53 11.60 -5.50 -6.37
CA PRO A 53 10.49 -6.46 -6.30
C PRO A 53 10.84 -7.73 -5.53
N GLN A 54 12.13 -8.11 -5.47
CA GLN A 54 12.60 -9.33 -4.80
C GLN A 54 13.07 -9.11 -3.36
N VAL A 55 13.03 -7.88 -2.85
CA VAL A 55 13.47 -7.57 -1.47
C VAL A 55 12.24 -7.48 -0.57
N ALA A 56 11.94 -8.56 0.15
CA ALA A 56 10.75 -8.68 1.00
C ALA A 56 10.56 -7.50 1.96
N ASP A 57 11.63 -7.05 2.62
CA ASP A 57 11.59 -5.88 3.52
C ASP A 57 11.13 -4.61 2.79
N VAL A 58 11.66 -4.35 1.59
CA VAL A 58 11.28 -3.15 0.82
C VAL A 58 9.83 -3.25 0.39
N GLN A 59 9.37 -4.44 -0.01
CA GLN A 59 7.96 -4.66 -0.34
C GLN A 59 7.05 -4.42 0.87
N GLN A 60 7.42 -4.96 2.04
CA GLN A 60 6.67 -4.79 3.28
C GLN A 60 6.56 -3.31 3.67
N TYR A 61 7.70 -2.60 3.74
CA TYR A 61 7.71 -1.19 4.13
C TYR A 61 7.10 -0.28 3.06
N GLY A 62 7.22 -0.62 1.78
CA GLY A 62 6.56 0.10 0.69
C GLY A 62 5.03 -0.02 0.79
N CYS A 63 4.51 -1.22 1.03
CA CYS A 63 3.08 -1.43 1.29
C CYS A 63 2.62 -0.66 2.52
N LEU A 64 3.37 -0.72 3.63
CA LEU A 64 3.03 0.01 4.86
C LEU A 64 3.04 1.53 4.66
N ALA A 65 3.98 2.07 3.89
CA ALA A 65 3.99 3.49 3.54
C ALA A 65 2.71 3.88 2.76
N LEU A 66 2.25 3.02 1.84
CA LEU A 66 0.98 3.23 1.14
C LEU A 66 -0.23 3.13 2.07
N VAL A 67 -0.26 2.19 3.03
CA VAL A 67 -1.31 2.11 4.06
C VAL A 67 -1.46 3.47 4.74
N ASN A 68 -0.36 4.02 5.23
CA ASN A 68 -0.38 5.23 6.05
C ASN A 68 -0.67 6.48 5.22
N VAL A 69 -0.03 6.62 4.05
CA VAL A 69 -0.22 7.82 3.21
C VAL A 69 -1.57 7.85 2.50
N CYS A 70 -2.26 6.72 2.36
CA CYS A 70 -3.61 6.65 1.80
C CYS A 70 -4.70 6.57 2.87
N PHE A 71 -4.36 6.69 4.15
CA PHE A 71 -5.34 6.67 5.24
C PHE A 71 -6.21 7.94 5.26
N GLY A 72 -7.49 7.76 5.61
CA GLY A 72 -8.49 8.83 5.76
C GLY A 72 -9.70 8.69 4.84
N SER A 73 -10.72 9.49 5.11
CA SER A 73 -12.00 9.54 4.39
C SER A 73 -12.41 10.94 3.94
N ASP A 74 -11.50 11.91 4.07
CA ASP A 74 -11.69 13.28 3.57
C ASP A 74 -11.27 13.43 2.09
N ALA A 75 -11.55 14.60 1.51
CA ALA A 75 -11.23 14.89 0.12
C ALA A 75 -9.73 14.79 -0.19
N ALA A 76 -8.87 15.14 0.77
CA ALA A 76 -7.42 15.05 0.62
C ALA A 76 -6.96 13.58 0.60
N ALA A 77 -7.56 12.72 1.42
CA ALA A 77 -7.34 11.28 1.39
C ALA A 77 -7.78 10.67 0.07
N PHE A 78 -8.94 11.08 -0.48
CA PHE A 78 -9.36 10.61 -1.80
C PHE A 78 -8.39 11.03 -2.90
N ALA A 79 -7.86 12.25 -2.88
CA ALA A 79 -6.82 12.69 -3.80
C ALA A 79 -5.52 11.88 -3.66
N ARG A 80 -5.08 11.58 -2.42
CA ARG A 80 -3.90 10.73 -2.14
C ARG A 80 -4.09 9.31 -2.65
N LYS A 81 -5.27 8.71 -2.42
CA LYS A 81 -5.61 7.36 -2.93
C LYS A 81 -5.64 7.32 -4.46
N GLN A 82 -6.19 8.35 -5.10
CA GLN A 82 -6.19 8.45 -6.56
C GLN A 82 -4.78 8.59 -7.11
N ARG A 83 -3.95 9.45 -6.50
CA ARG A 83 -2.54 9.60 -6.89
C ARG A 83 -1.76 8.29 -6.77
N ALA A 84 -1.97 7.52 -5.71
CA ALA A 84 -1.35 6.21 -5.55
C ALA A 84 -1.79 5.22 -6.65
N ALA A 85 -3.07 5.23 -7.02
CA ALA A 85 -3.57 4.43 -8.14
C ALA A 85 -2.94 4.88 -9.47
N ASP A 86 -2.92 6.18 -9.77
CA ASP A 86 -2.34 6.73 -11.00
C ASP A 86 -0.85 6.42 -11.13
N ALA A 87 -0.12 6.39 -10.01
CA ALA A 87 1.28 5.98 -9.95
C ALA A 87 1.52 4.47 -10.13
N GLY A 88 0.47 3.65 -10.26
CA GLY A 88 0.59 2.19 -10.41
C GLY A 88 0.74 1.43 -9.10
N GLY A 89 0.43 2.06 -7.96
CA GLY A 89 0.55 1.44 -6.64
C GLY A 89 -0.31 0.18 -6.48
N ILE A 90 -1.48 0.11 -7.13
CA ILE A 90 -2.36 -1.07 -7.08
C ILE A 90 -1.66 -2.29 -7.67
N GLU A 91 -1.16 -2.18 -8.90
CA GLU A 91 -0.50 -3.28 -9.60
C GLU A 91 0.77 -3.72 -8.87
N LEU A 92 1.55 -2.77 -8.37
CA LEU A 92 2.79 -3.06 -7.64
C LEU A 92 2.54 -3.77 -6.32
N VAL A 93 1.51 -3.38 -5.56
CA VAL A 93 1.16 -4.06 -4.31
C VAL A 93 0.67 -5.48 -4.59
N VAL A 94 -0.14 -5.70 -5.65
CA VAL A 94 -0.54 -7.06 -6.04
C VAL A 94 0.70 -7.88 -6.42
N ALA A 95 1.60 -7.34 -7.23
CA ALA A 95 2.83 -8.01 -7.61
C ALA A 95 3.70 -8.36 -6.39
N ALA A 96 3.79 -7.46 -5.41
CA ALA A 96 4.50 -7.68 -4.15
C ALA A 96 3.93 -8.88 -3.38
N MET A 97 2.60 -8.94 -3.24
CA MET A 97 1.92 -10.04 -2.55
C MET A 97 2.13 -11.37 -3.27
N LEU A 98 2.11 -11.38 -4.60
CA LEU A 98 2.36 -12.59 -5.40
C LEU A 98 3.82 -13.05 -5.35
N ALA A 99 4.78 -12.12 -5.27
CA ALA A 99 6.20 -12.43 -5.20
C ALA A 99 6.63 -12.93 -3.80
N HIS A 100 5.96 -12.50 -2.73
CA HIS A 100 6.32 -12.81 -1.35
C HIS A 100 5.20 -13.50 -0.55
N PRO A 101 4.63 -14.63 -1.04
CA PRO A 101 3.44 -15.25 -0.45
C PRO A 101 3.65 -15.78 0.97
N GLN A 102 4.90 -15.99 1.41
CA GLN A 102 5.25 -16.52 2.73
C GLN A 102 5.68 -15.44 3.72
N VAL A 103 5.72 -14.18 3.30
CA VAL A 103 6.13 -13.06 4.15
C VAL A 103 4.89 -12.39 4.70
N ALA A 104 4.51 -12.76 5.93
CA ALA A 104 3.27 -12.30 6.57
C ALA A 104 3.11 -10.78 6.54
N GLY A 105 4.19 -10.04 6.82
CA GLY A 105 4.17 -8.57 6.78
C GLY A 105 3.92 -7.99 5.39
N VAL A 106 4.33 -8.64 4.30
CA VAL A 106 3.97 -8.21 2.93
C VAL A 106 2.49 -8.50 2.65
N GLN A 107 1.99 -9.65 3.09
CA GLN A 107 0.60 -10.04 2.87
C GLN A 107 -0.38 -9.16 3.65
N GLU A 108 -0.13 -8.92 4.93
CA GLU A 108 -0.95 -8.04 5.77
C GLU A 108 -0.98 -6.62 5.23
N ASN A 109 0.20 -6.02 5.04
CA ASN A 109 0.30 -4.64 4.56
C ASN A 109 -0.18 -4.49 3.12
N GLY A 110 0.00 -5.52 2.28
CA GLY A 110 -0.48 -5.53 0.92
C GLY A 110 -2.01 -5.51 0.85
N CYS A 111 -2.67 -6.41 1.58
CA CYS A 111 -4.13 -6.42 1.70
C CYS A 111 -4.65 -5.07 2.23
N TRP A 112 -4.02 -4.53 3.27
CA TRP A 112 -4.45 -3.26 3.86
C TRP A 112 -4.21 -2.07 2.93
N ALA A 113 -3.07 -2.01 2.23
CA ALA A 113 -2.77 -0.96 1.27
C ALA A 113 -3.81 -0.95 0.15
N LEU A 114 -4.12 -2.11 -0.42
CA LEU A 114 -5.15 -2.25 -1.46
C LEU A 114 -6.53 -1.83 -0.96
N PHE A 115 -6.89 -2.21 0.28
CA PHE A 115 -8.16 -1.77 0.88
C PHE A 115 -8.21 -0.25 1.01
N ASN A 116 -7.17 0.38 1.58
CA ASN A 116 -7.11 1.82 1.75
C ASN A 116 -7.17 2.54 0.39
N VAL A 117 -6.38 2.11 -0.59
CA VAL A 117 -6.36 2.69 -1.93
C VAL A 117 -7.69 2.48 -2.66
N CYS A 118 -8.43 1.40 -2.45
CA CYS A 118 -9.70 1.15 -3.16
C CYS A 118 -10.95 1.66 -2.42
N SER A 119 -10.80 2.00 -1.14
CA SER A 119 -11.87 2.57 -0.33
C SER A 119 -12.20 4.02 -0.72
N GLY A 120 -13.44 4.41 -0.47
CA GLY A 120 -13.93 5.76 -0.75
C GLY A 120 -15.36 5.75 -1.27
N THR A 121 -16.05 6.86 -1.04
CA THR A 121 -17.41 7.13 -1.54
C THR A 121 -17.40 8.04 -2.78
N ASP A 122 -16.22 8.45 -3.23
CA ASP A 122 -16.04 9.25 -4.43
C ASP A 122 -16.24 8.42 -5.72
N ALA A 123 -16.53 9.12 -6.83
CA ALA A 123 -16.75 8.49 -8.12
C ALA A 123 -15.53 7.66 -8.60
N ALA A 124 -14.31 8.07 -8.24
CA ALA A 124 -13.09 7.38 -8.67
C ALA A 124 -12.84 6.09 -7.88
N ALA A 125 -13.47 5.89 -6.72
CA ALA A 125 -13.34 4.67 -5.94
C ALA A 125 -13.80 3.43 -6.70
N ARG A 126 -14.85 3.53 -7.52
CA ARG A 126 -15.30 2.41 -8.39
C ARG A 126 -14.26 2.05 -9.44
N ALA A 127 -13.62 3.04 -10.05
CA ALA A 127 -12.55 2.81 -11.02
C ALA A 127 -11.32 2.16 -10.35
N ARG A 128 -10.94 2.61 -9.14
CA ARG A 128 -9.87 2.01 -8.34
C ARG A 128 -10.16 0.54 -8.00
N ARG A 129 -11.38 0.22 -7.56
CA ARG A 129 -11.80 -1.17 -7.31
C ARG A 129 -11.74 -2.03 -8.58
N GLN A 130 -12.28 -1.55 -9.69
CA GLN A 130 -12.24 -2.28 -10.95
C GLN A 130 -10.80 -2.56 -11.40
N ARG A 131 -9.91 -1.57 -11.25
CA ARG A 131 -8.49 -1.71 -11.54
C ARG A 131 -7.82 -2.75 -10.63
N ALA A 132 -8.13 -2.76 -9.34
CA ALA A 132 -7.63 -3.77 -8.41
C ALA A 132 -8.11 -5.19 -8.77
N VAL A 133 -9.37 -5.35 -9.15
CA VAL A 133 -9.91 -6.63 -9.64
C VAL A 133 -9.16 -7.07 -10.90
N THR A 134 -8.99 -6.18 -11.88
CA THR A 134 -8.24 -6.49 -13.11
C THR A 134 -6.77 -6.83 -12.85
N ALA A 135 -6.17 -6.24 -11.82
CA ALA A 135 -4.79 -6.53 -11.40
C ALA A 135 -4.65 -7.87 -10.66
N GLY A 136 -5.75 -8.53 -10.27
CA GLY A 136 -5.72 -9.81 -9.54
C GLY A 136 -5.69 -9.67 -8.02
N ALA A 137 -6.16 -8.54 -7.47
CA ALA A 137 -6.16 -8.30 -6.03
C ALA A 137 -7.00 -9.32 -5.24
N THR A 138 -8.10 -9.81 -5.81
CA THR A 138 -8.99 -10.79 -5.17
C THR A 138 -8.27 -12.13 -4.98
N GLU A 139 -7.54 -12.58 -6.01
CA GLU A 139 -6.75 -13.80 -6.00
C GLU A 139 -5.55 -13.68 -5.06
N ALA A 140 -4.87 -12.53 -5.08
CA ALA A 140 -3.76 -12.24 -4.17
C ALA A 140 -4.22 -12.27 -2.71
N ALA A 141 -5.37 -11.65 -2.38
CA ALA A 141 -5.95 -11.68 -1.05
C ALA A 141 -6.32 -13.10 -0.61
N ALA A 142 -6.93 -13.90 -1.50
CA ALA A 142 -7.21 -15.30 -1.21
C ALA A 142 -5.91 -16.13 -1.03
N GLY A 143 -4.87 -15.82 -1.80
CA GLY A 143 -3.54 -16.41 -1.66
C GLY A 143 -2.92 -16.11 -0.31
N ALA A 144 -2.95 -14.85 0.12
CA ALA A 144 -2.50 -14.38 1.43
C ALA A 144 -3.16 -15.17 2.56
N MET A 145 -4.49 -15.27 2.52
CA MET A 145 -5.27 -16.00 3.52
C MET A 145 -4.92 -17.50 3.55
N ARG A 146 -4.67 -18.13 2.39
CA ARG A 146 -4.27 -19.54 2.34
C ARG A 146 -2.85 -19.78 2.85
N ALA A 147 -1.93 -18.86 2.57
CA ALA A 147 -0.54 -18.98 3.00
C ALA A 147 -0.38 -18.71 4.52
N HIS A 148 -1.25 -17.90 5.10
CA HIS A 148 -1.20 -17.51 6.52
C HIS A 148 -2.50 -17.83 7.29
N PRO A 149 -2.90 -19.10 7.40
CA PRO A 149 -4.18 -19.48 8.03
C PRO A 149 -4.24 -19.18 9.53
N GLY A 150 -3.10 -19.14 10.22
CA GLY A 150 -3.00 -18.82 11.65
C GLY A 150 -2.83 -17.32 11.96
N ASP A 151 -2.65 -16.48 10.94
CA ASP A 151 -2.46 -15.05 11.12
C ASP A 151 -3.82 -14.32 11.04
N ALA A 152 -4.34 -13.93 12.20
CA ALA A 152 -5.62 -13.26 12.29
C ALA A 152 -5.67 -11.91 11.56
N ALA A 153 -4.53 -11.21 11.44
CA ALA A 153 -4.46 -9.95 10.72
C ALA A 153 -4.54 -10.19 9.21
N ALA A 154 -3.73 -11.13 8.69
CA ALA A 154 -3.77 -11.51 7.28
C ALA A 154 -5.15 -12.04 6.85
N GLN A 155 -5.82 -12.86 7.70
CA GLN A 155 -7.18 -13.32 7.45
C GLN A 155 -8.18 -12.17 7.36
N ARG A 156 -8.17 -11.29 8.37
CA ARG A 156 -9.13 -10.18 8.46
C ARG A 156 -8.95 -9.19 7.31
N GLN A 157 -7.71 -8.78 7.04
CA GLN A 157 -7.45 -7.81 5.97
C GLN A 157 -7.68 -8.41 4.59
N GLY A 158 -7.32 -9.69 4.39
CA GLY A 158 -7.66 -10.42 3.17
C GLY A 158 -9.16 -10.48 2.92
N GLN A 159 -9.96 -10.77 3.95
CA GLN A 159 -11.41 -10.81 3.82
C GLN A 159 -12.01 -9.42 3.57
N ASN A 160 -11.60 -8.40 4.33
CA ASN A 160 -12.06 -7.02 4.16
C ASN A 160 -11.82 -6.51 2.72
N LEU A 161 -10.64 -6.81 2.16
CA LEU A 161 -10.32 -6.45 0.79
C LEU A 161 -11.24 -7.16 -0.20
N ARG A 162 -11.48 -8.46 -0.02
CA ARG A 162 -12.38 -9.22 -0.90
C ARG A 162 -13.82 -8.71 -0.84
N ASP A 163 -14.31 -8.38 0.35
CA ASP A 163 -15.66 -7.82 0.52
C ASP A 163 -15.79 -6.44 -0.11
N LEU A 164 -14.72 -5.62 -0.05
CA LEU A 164 -14.69 -4.31 -0.71
C LEU A 164 -14.69 -4.42 -2.24
N LEU A 165 -14.12 -5.49 -2.80
CA LEU A 165 -13.96 -5.69 -4.25
C LEU A 165 -15.08 -6.50 -4.90
N ALA A 166 -16.00 -7.06 -4.12
CA ALA A 166 -17.20 -7.76 -4.60
C ALA A 166 -18.24 -6.77 -5.17
#